data_AF-A0A2M8NUI3-F1
#
_entry.id   AF-A0A2M8NUI3-F1
#
_cell.length_a   1.000
_cell.length_b   1.000
_cell.length_c   1.000
_cell.angle_alpha   90.00
_cell.angle_beta   90.00
_cell.angle_gamma   90.00
#
_symmetry.space_group_name_H-M   'P 1'
#
loop_
_entity.id
_entity.type
_entity.pdbx_description
1 polymer ?
#
loop_
_entity_poly.entity_id
_entity_poly.type
_entity_poly.pdbx_seq_one_letter_code
_entity_poly.pdbx_strand_id
1 'polypeptide(L)'
;MNNQTLWRGRIPTYDELMLPLLQLVSDGNVYQLGQIVSALADYVNLTTEQRDELLPSGKRTRFADRVSWAKTHLQKALLIESVGWGKFRITARGIWLLSQKPVQITHKVLMQFPEYAQFATRKSDMPILPMLSADDDYELPLMAHLTPQDLIEMAYQNLMSDLAEELLEMILSAPPHFFERLVLELLMAMGYGDPSTPAKAVGGVGDAGIDGYIYQDKLGLEVVYIQAKRWSPDKPVGRPDIQAFVGSLLGVGGKKGVFITTSRFSQSAMTYADELQHLKLVLIDGSRLTQLMIEHNVGVVIEKQYTIKMVNREKFGI
;
A
#
# COMPACT_ATOMS: atom_id res chain seq x y z
N MET A 1 -8.46 -29.72 -13.13
CA MET A 1 -9.35 -28.62 -12.69
C MET A 1 -8.86 -27.35 -13.33
N ASN A 2 -9.76 -26.55 -13.93
CA ASN A 2 -9.38 -25.33 -14.63
C ASN A 2 -8.85 -24.30 -13.61
N ASN A 3 -7.54 -24.05 -13.60
CA ASN A 3 -6.91 -23.05 -12.71
C ASN A 3 -7.37 -21.61 -12.97
N GLN A 4 -8.15 -21.39 -14.03
CA GLN A 4 -8.67 -20.09 -14.48
C GLN A 4 -9.64 -19.39 -13.49
N THR A 5 -10.09 -20.06 -12.43
CA THR A 5 -11.07 -19.51 -11.48
C THR A 5 -10.49 -19.18 -10.10
N LEU A 6 -9.37 -19.79 -9.70
CA LEU A 6 -8.85 -19.67 -8.32
C LEU A 6 -8.21 -18.31 -8.01
N TRP A 7 -7.63 -17.64 -9.01
CA TRP A 7 -6.81 -16.43 -8.83
C TRP A 7 -7.40 -15.16 -9.45
N ARG A 8 -8.64 -15.22 -9.97
CA ARG A 8 -9.23 -14.07 -10.66
C ARG A 8 -9.28 -12.85 -9.72
N GLY A 9 -8.60 -11.78 -10.11
CA GLY A 9 -8.60 -10.51 -9.40
C GLY A 9 -7.58 -10.37 -8.28
N ARG A 10 -6.71 -11.36 -8.00
CA ARG A 10 -5.65 -11.22 -6.99
C ARG A 10 -4.35 -11.92 -7.35
N ILE A 11 -3.24 -11.41 -6.81
CA ILE A 11 -1.94 -12.10 -6.87
C ILE A 11 -1.99 -13.30 -5.89
N PRO A 12 -1.61 -14.52 -6.30
CA PRO A 12 -1.52 -15.68 -5.40
C PRO A 12 -0.50 -15.44 -4.28
N THR A 13 -0.72 -16.02 -3.11
CA THR A 13 0.23 -16.05 -1.99
C THR A 13 1.40 -17.00 -2.27
N TYR A 14 2.43 -17.00 -1.43
CA TYR A 14 3.63 -17.81 -1.71
C TYR A 14 3.36 -19.33 -1.61
N ASP A 15 2.49 -19.76 -0.71
CA ASP A 15 2.19 -21.18 -0.50
C ASP A 15 1.27 -21.74 -1.59
N GLU A 16 0.35 -20.92 -2.07
CA GLU A 16 -0.48 -21.19 -3.25
C GLU A 16 0.36 -21.40 -4.52
N LEU A 17 1.57 -20.81 -4.58
CA LEU A 17 2.53 -20.97 -5.68
C LEU A 17 3.46 -22.18 -5.53
N MET A 18 3.52 -22.84 -4.38
CA MET A 18 4.47 -23.94 -4.16
C MET A 18 4.21 -25.15 -5.07
N LEU A 19 2.96 -25.58 -5.18
CA LEU A 19 2.61 -26.71 -6.07
C LEU A 19 2.82 -26.37 -7.55
N PRO A 20 2.28 -25.24 -8.08
CA PRO A 20 2.56 -24.84 -9.47
C PRO A 20 4.05 -24.71 -9.77
N LEU A 21 4.84 -24.16 -8.85
CA LEU A 21 6.29 -24.05 -9.03
C LEU A 21 6.94 -25.43 -9.13
N LEU A 22 6.61 -26.34 -8.21
CA LEU A 22 7.19 -27.69 -8.21
C LEU A 22 6.80 -28.48 -9.47
N GLN A 23 5.56 -28.34 -9.94
CA GLN A 23 5.08 -28.92 -11.20
C GLN A 23 5.82 -28.35 -12.41
N LEU A 24 6.07 -27.05 -12.44
CA LEU A 24 6.75 -26.40 -13.57
C LEU A 24 8.18 -26.93 -13.77
N VAL A 25 8.85 -27.34 -12.69
CA VAL A 25 10.22 -27.88 -12.71
C VAL A 25 10.28 -29.41 -12.69
N SER A 26 9.16 -30.10 -12.91
CA SER A 26 9.07 -31.56 -12.77
C SER A 26 9.83 -32.35 -13.83
N ASP A 27 10.28 -31.70 -14.89
CA ASP A 27 11.06 -32.30 -15.99
C ASP A 27 12.53 -32.56 -15.62
N GLY A 28 12.99 -32.11 -14.45
CA GLY A 28 14.37 -32.28 -13.99
C GLY A 28 15.36 -31.27 -14.55
N ASN A 29 14.91 -30.35 -15.41
CA ASN A 29 15.77 -29.34 -16.01
C ASN A 29 16.22 -28.29 -14.99
N VAL A 30 17.25 -27.53 -15.36
CA VAL A 30 17.81 -26.46 -14.53
C VAL A 30 17.17 -25.13 -14.88
N TYR A 31 16.56 -24.50 -13.88
CA TYR A 31 15.82 -23.23 -14.04
C TYR A 31 16.44 -22.09 -13.25
N GLN A 32 16.25 -20.88 -13.77
CA GLN A 32 16.48 -19.63 -13.04
C GLN A 32 15.17 -19.04 -12.52
N LEU A 33 15.24 -18.29 -11.42
CA LEU A 33 14.06 -17.70 -10.79
C LEU A 33 13.26 -16.80 -11.75
N GLY A 34 13.92 -15.99 -12.58
CA GLY A 34 13.24 -15.09 -13.52
C GLY A 34 12.38 -15.84 -14.56
N GLN A 35 12.85 -16.99 -15.04
CA GLN A 35 12.09 -17.84 -15.97
C GLN A 35 10.84 -18.39 -15.31
N ILE A 36 10.97 -18.83 -14.06
CA ILE A 36 9.87 -19.37 -13.26
C ILE A 36 8.85 -18.30 -12.92
N VAL A 37 9.30 -17.08 -12.60
CA VAL A 37 8.40 -15.93 -12.37
C VAL A 37 7.58 -15.66 -13.64
N SER A 38 8.19 -15.57 -14.82
CA SER A 38 7.45 -15.34 -16.06
C SER A 38 6.44 -16.45 -16.33
N ALA A 39 6.88 -17.71 -16.29
CA ALA A 39 6.03 -18.85 -16.59
C ALA A 39 4.87 -19.02 -15.59
N LEU A 40 5.09 -18.76 -14.30
CA LEU A 40 4.02 -18.80 -13.30
C LEU A 40 3.05 -17.63 -13.45
N ALA A 41 3.51 -16.44 -13.86
CA ALA A 41 2.64 -15.31 -14.13
C ALA A 41 1.67 -15.61 -15.29
N ASP A 42 2.16 -16.29 -16.32
CA ASP A 42 1.36 -16.76 -17.44
C ASP A 42 0.38 -17.86 -16.99
N TYR A 43 0.85 -18.82 -16.21
CA TYR A 43 0.04 -19.93 -15.70
C TYR A 43 -1.14 -19.48 -14.82
N VAL A 44 -0.93 -18.46 -13.98
CA VAL A 44 -1.98 -17.89 -13.11
C VAL A 44 -2.73 -16.73 -13.76
N ASN A 45 -2.40 -16.39 -15.02
CA ASN A 45 -3.06 -15.37 -15.84
C ASN A 45 -3.09 -13.97 -15.21
N LEU A 46 -1.94 -13.49 -14.71
CA LEU A 46 -1.81 -12.14 -14.15
C LEU A 46 -1.96 -11.06 -15.23
N THR A 47 -2.70 -9.99 -14.89
CA THR A 47 -2.76 -8.78 -15.72
C THR A 47 -1.43 -8.02 -15.69
N THR A 48 -1.23 -7.09 -16.62
CA THR A 48 -0.03 -6.24 -16.66
C THR A 48 0.14 -5.47 -15.35
N GLU A 49 -0.95 -4.90 -14.82
CA GLU A 49 -0.94 -4.17 -13.55
C GLU A 49 -0.49 -5.06 -12.37
N GLN A 50 -0.94 -6.30 -12.34
CA GLN A 50 -0.55 -7.26 -11.30
C GLN A 50 0.90 -7.74 -11.44
N ARG A 51 1.41 -7.85 -12.68
CA ARG A 51 2.81 -8.20 -12.93
C ARG A 51 3.74 -7.08 -12.50
N ASP A 52 3.31 -5.84 -12.73
CA ASP A 52 4.09 -4.62 -12.46
C ASP A 52 3.89 -4.07 -11.05
N GLU A 53 3.04 -4.69 -10.22
CA GLU A 53 2.83 -4.30 -8.83
C GLU A 53 4.15 -4.43 -8.04
N LEU A 54 4.81 -3.30 -7.79
CA LEU A 54 6.05 -3.23 -7.01
C LEU A 54 5.77 -3.34 -5.52
N LEU A 55 6.68 -3.99 -4.80
CA LEU A 55 6.80 -3.80 -3.37
C LEU A 55 7.13 -2.33 -3.06
N PRO A 56 6.79 -1.81 -1.86
CA PRO A 56 7.11 -0.43 -1.45
C PRO A 56 8.58 -0.03 -1.66
N SER A 57 9.49 -1.00 -1.60
CA SER A 57 10.92 -0.79 -1.90
C SER A 57 11.22 -0.35 -3.35
N GLY A 58 10.28 -0.48 -4.28
CA GLY A 58 10.41 -0.17 -5.71
C GLY A 58 11.32 -1.12 -6.52
N LYS A 59 12.00 -2.07 -5.87
CA LYS A 59 13.05 -2.89 -6.51
C LYS A 59 12.57 -4.24 -7.07
N ARG A 60 11.45 -4.75 -6.56
CA ARG A 60 10.95 -6.08 -6.86
C ARG A 60 9.44 -6.07 -6.91
N THR A 61 8.86 -6.81 -7.86
CA THR A 61 7.41 -7.00 -7.93
C THR A 61 6.92 -7.92 -6.83
N ARG A 62 5.71 -7.70 -6.33
CA ARG A 62 5.10 -8.53 -5.28
C ARG A 62 5.05 -9.99 -5.71
N PHE A 63 4.67 -10.26 -6.95
CA PHE A 63 4.63 -11.61 -7.49
C PHE A 63 6.01 -12.29 -7.50
N ALA A 64 7.05 -11.58 -7.96
CA ALA A 64 8.40 -12.12 -7.95
C ALA A 64 8.91 -12.42 -6.53
N ASP A 65 8.47 -11.65 -5.53
CA ASP A 65 8.79 -11.91 -4.13
C ASP A 65 8.11 -13.18 -3.60
N ARG A 66 6.81 -13.33 -3.86
CA ARG A 66 6.04 -14.51 -3.46
C ARG A 66 6.55 -15.79 -4.11
N VAL A 67 6.93 -15.76 -5.40
CA VAL A 67 7.60 -16.89 -6.06
C VAL A 67 8.95 -17.22 -5.40
N SER A 68 9.69 -16.20 -4.94
CA SER A 68 10.94 -16.38 -4.19
C SER A 68 10.73 -17.12 -2.87
N TRP A 69 9.66 -16.78 -2.16
CA TRP A 69 9.28 -17.43 -0.92
C TRP A 69 8.83 -18.86 -1.18
N ALA A 70 7.97 -19.10 -2.17
CA ALA A 70 7.60 -20.44 -2.60
C ALA A 70 8.84 -21.32 -2.85
N LYS A 71 9.79 -20.81 -3.64
CA LYS A 71 11.09 -21.47 -3.88
C LYS A 71 11.86 -21.73 -2.58
N THR A 72 11.94 -20.76 -1.68
CA THR A 72 12.67 -20.88 -0.41
C THR A 72 12.09 -22.01 0.44
N HIS A 73 10.77 -22.09 0.59
CA HIS A 73 10.11 -23.14 1.35
C HIS A 73 10.34 -24.54 0.74
N LEU A 74 10.21 -24.66 -0.58
CA LEU A 74 10.50 -25.92 -1.30
C LEU A 74 11.98 -26.34 -1.19
N GLN A 75 12.91 -25.38 -1.23
CA GLN A 75 14.35 -25.63 -1.03
C GLN A 75 14.63 -26.12 0.39
N LYS A 76 14.00 -25.52 1.41
CA LYS A 76 14.20 -25.92 2.80
C LYS A 76 13.60 -27.30 3.12
N ALA A 77 12.60 -27.72 2.37
CA ALA A 77 12.07 -29.09 2.40
C ALA A 77 12.86 -30.09 1.54
N LEU A 78 13.93 -29.64 0.86
CA LEU A 78 14.72 -30.42 -0.11
C LEU A 78 13.88 -31.01 -1.25
N LEU A 79 12.76 -30.38 -1.61
CA LEU A 79 11.95 -30.75 -2.77
C LEU A 79 12.58 -30.24 -4.08
N ILE A 80 13.35 -29.16 -3.98
CA ILE A 80 14.20 -28.63 -5.03
C ILE A 80 15.59 -28.36 -4.44
N GLU A 81 16.62 -28.43 -5.27
CA GLU A 81 18.02 -28.19 -4.87
C GLU A 81 18.64 -27.05 -5.69
N SER A 82 19.63 -26.37 -5.12
CA SER A 82 20.42 -25.39 -5.88
C SER A 82 21.55 -26.11 -6.62
N VAL A 83 21.68 -25.83 -7.91
CA VAL A 83 22.70 -26.42 -8.79
C VAL A 83 23.70 -25.37 -9.32
N GLY A 84 23.80 -24.25 -8.61
CA GLY A 84 24.60 -23.10 -8.98
C GLY A 84 23.92 -21.78 -8.65
N TRP A 85 24.61 -20.67 -8.91
CA TRP A 85 24.13 -19.33 -8.60
C TRP A 85 22.78 -19.03 -9.26
N GLY A 86 21.76 -18.80 -8.44
CA GLY A 86 20.39 -18.50 -8.88
C GLY A 86 19.65 -19.66 -9.56
N LYS A 87 20.32 -20.79 -9.80
CA LYS A 87 19.82 -21.95 -10.54
C LYS A 87 19.36 -23.06 -9.59
N PHE A 88 18.30 -23.75 -9.97
CA PHE A 88 17.73 -24.84 -9.19
C PHE A 88 17.03 -25.87 -10.08
N ARG A 89 16.81 -27.07 -9.54
CA ARG A 89 16.04 -28.15 -10.18
C ARG A 89 15.30 -28.96 -9.12
N ILE A 90 14.33 -29.77 -9.54
CA ILE A 90 13.63 -30.71 -8.66
C ILE A 90 14.53 -31.85 -8.18
N THR A 91 14.32 -32.30 -6.94
CA THR A 91 15.00 -33.48 -6.39
C THR A 91 14.16 -34.75 -6.56
N ALA A 92 14.74 -35.92 -6.29
CA ALA A 92 13.97 -37.17 -6.19
C ALA A 92 12.81 -37.07 -5.18
N ARG A 93 13.00 -36.33 -4.08
CA ARG A 93 11.96 -36.07 -3.07
C ARG A 93 10.83 -35.22 -3.62
N GLY A 94 11.14 -34.20 -4.42
CA GLY A 94 10.14 -33.38 -5.12
C GLY A 94 9.31 -34.21 -6.10
N ILE A 95 9.96 -35.08 -6.89
CA ILE A 95 9.29 -36.00 -7.82
C ILE A 95 8.38 -36.96 -7.06
N TRP A 96 8.87 -37.55 -5.95
CA TRP A 96 8.08 -38.42 -5.09
C TRP A 96 6.84 -37.71 -4.52
N LEU A 97 6.96 -36.44 -4.10
CA LEU A 97 5.82 -35.68 -3.61
C LEU A 97 4.78 -35.46 -4.71
N LEU A 98 5.21 -35.11 -5.92
CA LEU A 98 4.30 -34.95 -7.06
C LEU A 98 3.60 -36.25 -7.43
N SER A 99 4.24 -37.42 -7.27
CA SER A 99 3.60 -38.71 -7.54
C SER A 99 2.46 -39.03 -6.57
N GLN A 100 2.43 -38.41 -5.39
CA GLN A 100 1.29 -38.49 -4.45
C GLN A 100 0.08 -37.67 -4.92
N LYS A 101 0.19 -36.93 -6.03
CA LYS A 101 -0.85 -36.06 -6.60
C LYS A 101 -1.47 -35.11 -5.55
N PRO A 102 -0.65 -34.33 -4.82
CA PRO A 102 -1.16 -33.39 -3.85
C PRO A 102 -2.04 -32.34 -4.55
N VAL A 103 -3.15 -31.98 -3.92
CA VAL A 103 -4.01 -30.88 -4.37
C VAL A 103 -3.34 -29.53 -4.09
N GLN A 104 -2.57 -29.44 -3.00
CA GLN A 104 -1.77 -28.29 -2.61
C GLN A 104 -0.55 -28.76 -1.82
N ILE A 105 0.54 -27.99 -1.87
CA ILE A 105 1.67 -28.15 -0.94
C ILE A 105 1.45 -27.13 0.17
N THR A 106 0.97 -27.58 1.32
CA THR A 106 0.74 -26.72 2.50
C THR A 106 1.92 -26.78 3.47
N HIS A 107 1.95 -25.87 4.45
CA HIS A 107 2.91 -25.95 5.55
C HIS A 107 2.86 -27.31 6.26
N LYS A 108 1.65 -27.87 6.47
CA LYS A 108 1.42 -29.21 7.06
C LYS A 108 2.12 -30.30 6.23
N VAL A 109 2.03 -30.24 4.91
CA VAL A 109 2.75 -31.16 4.00
C VAL A 109 4.26 -31.01 4.14
N LEU A 110 4.78 -29.78 4.26
CA LEU A 110 6.22 -29.57 4.38
C LEU A 110 6.78 -29.99 5.75
N MET A 111 5.99 -29.88 6.82
CA MET A 111 6.39 -30.29 8.18
C MET A 111 6.70 -31.78 8.33
N GLN A 112 6.26 -32.62 7.39
CA GLN A 112 6.66 -34.04 7.35
C GLN A 112 8.16 -34.23 7.07
N PHE A 113 8.84 -33.22 6.53
CA PHE A 113 10.27 -33.28 6.22
C PHE A 113 11.10 -32.72 7.39
N PRO A 114 12.02 -33.52 7.98
CA PRO A 114 12.79 -33.10 9.16
C PRO A 114 13.58 -31.80 8.96
N GLU A 115 14.13 -31.59 7.76
CA GLU A 115 14.94 -30.40 7.43
C GLU A 115 14.08 -29.13 7.38
N TYR A 116 12.83 -29.27 6.92
CA TYR A 116 11.86 -28.18 6.93
C TYR A 116 11.36 -27.89 8.33
N ALA A 117 11.04 -28.93 9.12
CA ALA A 117 10.63 -28.77 10.51
C ALA A 117 11.70 -28.03 11.33
N GLN A 118 12.99 -28.35 11.15
CA GLN A 118 14.10 -27.61 11.78
C GLN A 118 14.20 -26.16 11.31
N PHE A 119 13.92 -25.89 10.03
CA PHE A 119 13.88 -24.52 9.49
C PHE A 119 12.71 -23.71 10.08
N ALA A 120 11.54 -24.32 10.22
CA ALA A 120 10.35 -23.69 10.75
C ALA A 120 10.47 -23.39 12.26
N THR A 121 11.03 -24.32 13.05
CA THR A 121 11.21 -24.14 14.50
C THR A 121 12.34 -23.17 14.85
N ARG A 122 13.39 -23.03 14.04
CA ARG A 122 14.39 -21.97 14.25
C ARG A 122 13.83 -20.54 14.12
N LYS A 123 12.64 -20.39 13.54
CA LYS A 123 11.92 -19.10 13.45
C LYS A 123 10.89 -18.89 14.57
N SER A 124 10.71 -19.83 15.51
CA SER A 124 9.72 -19.67 16.60
C SER A 124 10.11 -18.66 17.68
N ASP A 125 11.25 -17.96 17.55
CA ASP A 125 11.55 -16.75 18.31
C ASP A 125 10.87 -15.48 17.74
N MET A 126 10.07 -15.61 16.67
CA MET A 126 9.14 -14.57 16.21
C MET A 126 7.85 -14.60 17.06
N PRO A 127 7.49 -13.52 17.80
CA PRO A 127 6.33 -13.50 18.69
C PRO A 127 4.95 -13.49 17.99
N ILE A 128 4.88 -13.72 16.67
CA ILE A 128 3.68 -13.42 15.86
C ILE A 128 2.83 -14.68 15.59
N LEU A 129 3.26 -15.87 15.99
CA LEU A 129 2.44 -17.08 15.90
C LEU A 129 2.06 -17.57 17.31
N PRO A 130 1.00 -17.04 17.94
CA PRO A 130 0.31 -17.81 18.95
C PRO A 130 -0.28 -19.04 18.26
N MET A 131 0.09 -20.21 18.76
CA MET A 131 -0.70 -21.44 18.71
C MET A 131 -0.88 -22.10 17.34
N LEU A 132 0.09 -22.96 16.99
CA LEU A 132 -0.21 -24.18 16.26
C LEU A 132 -0.16 -25.33 17.27
N SER A 133 -1.24 -25.51 18.03
CA SER A 133 -1.54 -26.82 18.62
C SER A 133 -1.74 -27.81 17.47
N ALA A 134 -1.18 -29.01 17.62
CA ALA A 134 -1.12 -30.01 16.56
C ALA A 134 -2.48 -30.66 16.20
N ASP A 135 -3.57 -30.27 16.87
CA ASP A 135 -4.83 -31.04 16.90
C ASP A 135 -6.02 -30.37 16.21
N ASP A 136 -5.89 -29.15 15.68
CA ASP A 136 -7.03 -28.44 15.10
C ASP A 136 -6.89 -28.26 13.58
N ASP A 137 -7.81 -28.86 12.83
CA ASP A 137 -7.99 -28.77 11.36
C ASP A 137 -8.46 -27.36 10.89
N TYR A 138 -8.09 -26.31 11.62
CA TYR A 138 -8.36 -24.93 11.20
C TYR A 138 -7.40 -24.52 10.07
N GLU A 139 -7.96 -23.84 9.08
CA GLU A 139 -7.18 -23.07 8.10
C GLU A 139 -6.08 -22.30 8.85
N LEU A 140 -4.85 -22.41 8.35
CA LEU A 140 -3.72 -21.65 8.88
C LEU A 140 -4.14 -20.18 9.01
N PRO A 141 -3.80 -19.49 10.13
CA PRO A 141 -4.12 -18.07 10.27
C PRO A 141 -3.64 -17.32 9.03
N LEU A 142 -4.41 -16.31 8.55
CA LEU A 142 -4.07 -15.52 7.36
C LEU A 142 -2.59 -15.07 7.34
N MET A 143 -2.01 -14.82 8.52
CA MET A 143 -0.60 -14.47 8.71
C MET A 143 0.42 -15.53 8.26
N ALA A 144 0.07 -16.81 8.28
CA ALA A 144 0.95 -17.89 7.81
C ALA A 144 1.17 -17.87 6.30
N HIS A 145 0.28 -17.21 5.54
CA HIS A 145 0.33 -17.07 4.09
C HIS A 145 1.05 -15.77 3.65
N LEU A 146 1.42 -14.92 4.60
CA LEU A 146 2.08 -13.64 4.34
C LEU A 146 3.60 -13.80 4.31
N THR A 147 4.23 -13.10 3.37
CA THR A 147 5.68 -12.93 3.43
C THR A 147 6.05 -11.98 4.58
N PRO A 148 7.28 -12.01 5.10
CA PRO A 148 7.73 -11.02 6.07
C PRO A 148 7.58 -9.57 5.58
N GLN A 149 7.69 -9.34 4.27
CA GLN A 149 7.46 -8.02 3.69
C GLN A 149 5.99 -7.62 3.76
N ASP A 150 5.07 -8.55 3.47
CA ASP A 150 3.63 -8.30 3.61
C ASP A 150 3.27 -8.01 5.09
N LEU A 151 3.89 -8.71 6.04
CA LEU A 151 3.68 -8.46 7.48
C LEU A 151 4.16 -7.06 7.91
N ILE A 152 5.34 -6.65 7.45
CA ILE A 152 5.87 -5.29 7.72
C ILE A 152 4.95 -4.24 7.09
N GLU A 153 4.50 -4.46 5.86
CA GLU A 153 3.61 -3.54 5.17
C GLU A 153 2.28 -3.40 5.91
N MET A 154 1.65 -4.51 6.31
CA MET A 154 0.42 -4.47 7.09
C MET A 154 0.60 -3.74 8.41
N ALA A 155 1.69 -4.04 9.14
CA ALA A 155 2.00 -3.35 10.39
C ALA A 155 2.20 -1.84 10.18
N TYR A 156 2.89 -1.46 9.10
CA TYR A 156 3.09 -0.06 8.72
C TYR A 156 1.77 0.64 8.42
N GLN A 157 0.92 0.05 7.58
CA GLN A 157 -0.38 0.64 7.23
C GLN A 157 -1.29 0.81 8.46
N ASN A 158 -1.29 -0.16 9.38
CA ASN A 158 -2.04 -0.05 10.63
C ASN A 158 -1.51 1.12 11.49
N LEU A 159 -0.19 1.22 11.69
CA LEU A 159 0.41 2.33 12.43
C LEU A 159 0.10 3.69 11.80
N MET A 160 0.11 3.79 10.47
CA MET A 160 -0.22 5.03 9.77
C MET A 160 -1.72 5.38 9.88
N SER A 161 -2.61 4.37 9.89
CA SER A 161 -4.04 4.58 10.10
C SER A 161 -4.33 5.08 11.51
N ASP A 162 -3.75 4.45 12.53
CA ASP A 162 -3.91 4.86 13.94
C ASP A 162 -3.39 6.29 14.14
N LEU A 163 -2.22 6.61 13.57
CA LEU A 163 -1.66 7.97 13.61
C LEU A 163 -2.55 8.99 12.89
N ALA A 164 -3.16 8.62 11.76
CA ALA A 164 -4.06 9.49 11.01
C ALA A 164 -5.34 9.81 11.80
N GLU A 165 -5.88 8.85 12.56
CA GLU A 165 -7.01 9.06 13.45
C GLU A 165 -6.64 9.98 14.62
N GLU A 166 -5.53 9.70 15.32
CA GLU A 166 -5.02 10.55 16.40
C GLU A 166 -4.79 11.99 15.94
N LEU A 167 -4.19 12.16 14.76
CA LEU A 167 -3.95 13.49 14.19
C LEU A 167 -5.26 14.24 13.92
N LEU A 168 -6.30 13.56 13.44
CA LEU A 168 -7.61 14.18 13.19
C LEU A 168 -8.26 14.65 14.50
N GLU A 169 -8.18 13.85 15.57
CA GLU A 169 -8.66 14.22 16.90
C GLU A 169 -7.93 15.45 17.45
N MET A 170 -6.60 15.51 17.28
CA MET A 170 -5.79 16.65 17.67
C MET A 170 -6.16 17.92 16.91
N ILE A 171 -6.47 17.82 15.61
CA ILE A 171 -6.95 18.96 14.81
C ILE A 171 -8.33 19.45 15.30
N LEU A 172 -9.24 18.52 15.62
CA LEU A 172 -10.59 18.85 16.09
C LEU A 172 -10.60 19.50 17.48
N SER A 173 -9.64 19.14 18.34
CA SER A 173 -9.49 19.73 19.68
C SER A 173 -8.76 21.08 19.69
N ALA A 174 -8.01 21.40 18.64
CA ALA A 174 -7.29 22.67 18.52
C ALA A 174 -8.23 23.90 18.37
N PRO A 175 -7.75 25.13 18.61
CA PRO A 175 -8.52 26.36 18.39
C PRO A 175 -8.99 26.55 16.93
N PRO A 176 -10.12 27.22 16.64
CA PRO A 176 -10.63 27.37 15.27
C PRO A 176 -9.63 27.94 14.25
N HIS A 177 -8.93 29.00 14.61
CA HIS A 177 -7.92 29.65 13.76
C HIS A 177 -6.68 28.76 13.48
N PHE A 178 -6.47 27.70 14.25
CA PHE A 178 -5.38 26.76 14.02
C PHE A 178 -5.57 26.00 12.71
N PHE A 179 -6.81 25.62 12.38
CA PHE A 179 -7.09 24.79 11.23
C PHE A 179 -6.77 25.48 9.89
N GLU A 180 -7.13 26.76 9.78
CA GLU A 180 -6.82 27.56 8.59
C GLU A 180 -5.30 27.67 8.37
N ARG A 181 -4.55 27.93 9.45
CA ARG A 181 -3.08 27.98 9.39
C ARG A 181 -2.48 26.63 9.02
N LEU A 182 -2.96 25.55 9.63
CA LEU A 182 -2.51 24.18 9.37
C LEU A 182 -2.70 23.79 7.90
N VAL A 183 -3.85 24.14 7.32
CA VAL A 183 -4.15 23.90 5.90
C VAL A 183 -3.14 24.61 5.00
N LEU A 184 -2.80 25.88 5.31
CA LEU A 184 -1.80 26.62 4.54
C LEU A 184 -0.40 26.02 4.71
N GLU A 185 -0.01 25.62 5.93
CA GLU A 185 1.24 24.93 6.22
C GLU A 185 1.37 23.62 5.41
N LEU A 186 0.29 22.83 5.35
CA LEU A 186 0.24 21.61 4.55
C LEU A 186 0.45 21.89 3.06
N LEU A 187 -0.28 22.84 2.48
CA LEU A 187 -0.13 23.16 1.06
C LEU A 187 1.28 23.65 0.73
N MET A 188 1.91 24.42 1.62
CA MET A 188 3.31 24.81 1.46
C MET A 188 4.28 23.62 1.54
N ALA A 189 4.06 22.69 2.48
CA ALA A 189 4.86 21.46 2.59
C ALA A 189 4.69 20.52 1.37
N MET A 190 3.54 20.60 0.69
CA MET A 190 3.27 19.94 -0.59
C MET A 190 3.94 20.63 -1.78
N GLY A 191 4.54 21.80 -1.58
CA GLY A 191 5.25 22.57 -2.62
C GLY A 191 4.42 23.63 -3.33
N TYR A 192 3.23 23.96 -2.82
CA TYR A 192 2.48 25.13 -3.29
C TYR A 192 3.01 26.42 -2.64
N GLY A 193 2.91 27.53 -3.35
CA GLY A 193 3.36 28.84 -2.91
C GLY A 193 4.88 29.03 -2.99
N ASP A 194 5.34 30.20 -2.53
CA ASP A 194 6.75 30.50 -2.34
C ASP A 194 6.94 30.97 -0.88
N PRO A 195 7.94 30.47 -0.13
CA PRO A 195 8.24 30.96 1.21
C PRO A 195 8.44 32.48 1.31
N SER A 196 8.79 33.14 0.20
CA SER A 196 8.94 34.60 0.09
C SER A 196 7.66 35.37 -0.23
N THR A 197 6.60 34.69 -0.71
CA THR A 197 5.25 35.24 -0.87
C THR A 197 4.28 34.48 0.03
N PRO A 198 4.17 34.86 1.32
CA PRO A 198 3.32 34.14 2.25
C PRO A 198 1.89 34.07 1.71
N ALA A 199 1.30 32.87 1.78
CA ALA A 199 -0.10 32.65 1.47
C ALA A 199 -0.94 33.69 2.20
N LYS A 200 -1.77 34.43 1.46
CA LYS A 200 -2.58 35.49 2.06
C LYS A 200 -3.88 34.88 2.54
N ALA A 201 -4.07 34.85 3.85
CA ALA A 201 -5.39 34.74 4.43
C ALA A 201 -6.21 35.94 3.93
N VAL A 202 -7.29 35.69 3.19
CA VAL A 202 -8.21 36.75 2.78
C VAL A 202 -9.19 36.93 3.93
N GLY A 203 -8.69 37.43 5.05
CA GLY A 203 -9.47 37.76 6.23
C GLY A 203 -10.16 39.11 6.03
N GLY A 204 -11.09 39.18 5.09
CA GLY A 204 -12.02 40.31 4.94
C GLY A 204 -13.44 39.81 5.18
N VAL A 205 -14.13 40.39 6.15
CA VAL A 205 -15.58 40.21 6.35
C VAL A 205 -16.28 40.71 5.07
N GLY A 206 -16.56 39.82 4.12
CA GLY A 206 -17.13 40.20 2.83
C GLY A 206 -17.26 39.09 1.79
N ASP A 207 -16.32 38.15 1.70
CA ASP A 207 -16.42 37.05 0.73
C ASP A 207 -16.91 35.76 1.40
N ALA A 208 -18.19 35.43 1.14
CA ALA A 208 -19.00 34.44 1.85
C ALA A 208 -18.57 32.96 1.69
N GLY A 209 -17.34 32.66 1.25
CA GLY A 209 -16.91 31.29 1.01
C GLY A 209 -15.44 31.08 0.60
N ILE A 210 -14.52 32.01 0.82
CA ILE A 210 -13.09 31.80 0.52
C ILE A 210 -12.30 32.20 1.77
N ASP A 211 -11.50 31.29 2.32
CA ASP A 211 -10.70 31.57 3.51
C ASP A 211 -9.29 32.06 3.14
N GLY A 212 -8.80 31.70 1.95
CA GLY A 212 -7.51 32.15 1.47
C GLY A 212 -7.19 31.73 0.05
N TYR A 213 -6.00 32.08 -0.41
CA TYR A 213 -5.46 31.60 -1.67
C TYR A 213 -3.96 31.36 -1.57
N ILE A 214 -3.45 30.48 -2.43
CA ILE A 214 -2.03 30.17 -2.58
C ILE A 214 -1.67 30.14 -4.07
N TYR A 215 -0.45 30.54 -4.40
CA TYR A 215 0.05 30.42 -5.77
C TYR A 215 0.48 28.97 -6.03
N GLN A 216 0.17 28.43 -7.21
CA GLN A 216 0.64 27.10 -7.60
C GLN A 216 2.12 27.12 -8.00
N ASP A 217 2.61 28.26 -8.45
CA ASP A 217 3.96 28.46 -8.94
C ASP A 217 4.62 29.70 -8.30
N LYS A 218 5.95 29.74 -8.31
CA LYS A 218 6.74 30.82 -7.71
C LYS A 218 6.57 32.17 -8.42
N LEU A 219 6.14 32.19 -9.68
CA LEU A 219 5.90 33.42 -10.44
C LEU A 219 4.53 34.01 -10.13
N GLY A 220 3.67 33.27 -9.44
CA GLY A 220 2.33 33.70 -9.06
C GLY A 220 1.34 33.77 -10.22
N LEU A 221 1.59 33.02 -11.30
CA LEU A 221 0.75 33.03 -12.50
C LEU A 221 -0.58 32.32 -12.28
N GLU A 222 -0.56 31.26 -11.48
CA GLU A 222 -1.74 30.46 -11.18
C GLU A 222 -2.09 30.54 -9.69
N VAL A 223 -3.34 30.91 -9.40
CA VAL A 223 -3.88 31.01 -8.05
C VAL A 223 -4.81 29.83 -7.77
N VAL A 224 -4.64 29.23 -6.59
CA VAL A 224 -5.51 28.20 -6.04
C VAL A 224 -6.22 28.79 -4.83
N TYR A 225 -7.55 28.85 -4.88
CA TYR A 225 -8.37 29.35 -3.79
C TYR A 225 -8.72 28.24 -2.81
N ILE A 226 -8.82 28.57 -1.53
CA ILE A 226 -8.91 27.60 -0.45
C ILE A 226 -10.13 27.92 0.41
N GLN A 227 -10.90 26.88 0.71
CA GLN A 227 -11.91 26.89 1.77
C GLN A 227 -11.58 25.74 2.73
N ALA A 228 -11.41 26.07 4.00
CA ALA A 228 -11.13 25.16 5.10
C ALA A 228 -12.31 25.16 6.09
N LYS A 229 -13.04 24.04 6.20
CA LYS A 229 -14.12 23.87 7.18
C LYS A 229 -13.75 22.84 8.25
N ARG A 230 -13.61 23.29 9.49
CA ARG A 230 -13.46 22.40 10.64
C ARG A 230 -14.83 21.93 11.13
N TRP A 231 -15.31 20.81 10.63
CA TRP A 231 -16.60 20.22 10.99
C TRP A 231 -16.44 18.90 11.75
N SER A 232 -17.41 18.59 12.61
CA SER A 232 -17.46 17.29 13.26
C SER A 232 -17.56 16.17 12.21
N PRO A 233 -16.87 15.02 12.40
CA PRO A 233 -16.99 13.85 11.53
C PRO A 233 -18.44 13.40 11.28
N ASP A 234 -19.37 13.66 12.21
CA ASP A 234 -20.79 13.30 12.06
C ASP A 234 -21.57 14.21 11.11
N LYS A 235 -21.02 15.37 10.75
CA LYS A 235 -21.66 16.34 9.87
C LYS A 235 -20.95 16.34 8.51
N PRO A 236 -21.42 15.57 7.52
CA PRO A 236 -20.82 15.58 6.19
C PRO A 236 -21.02 16.92 5.48
N VAL A 237 -20.04 17.33 4.68
CA VAL A 237 -20.12 18.48 3.79
C VAL A 237 -21.00 18.14 2.60
N GLY A 238 -22.05 18.93 2.39
CA GLY A 238 -23.06 18.67 1.37
C GLY A 238 -22.83 19.45 0.09
N ARG A 239 -23.61 19.12 -0.94
CA ARG A 239 -23.64 19.87 -2.21
C ARG A 239 -23.86 21.38 -2.02
N PRO A 240 -24.73 21.87 -1.11
CA PRO A 240 -24.92 23.32 -0.92
C PRO A 240 -23.64 24.05 -0.52
N ASP A 241 -22.80 23.44 0.33
CA ASP A 241 -21.54 24.03 0.78
C ASP A 241 -20.54 24.14 -0.38
N ILE A 242 -20.46 23.09 -1.21
CA ILE A 242 -19.61 23.09 -2.41
C ILE A 242 -20.13 24.10 -3.43
N GLN A 243 -21.44 24.21 -3.63
CA GLN A 243 -22.04 25.22 -4.52
C GLN A 243 -21.75 26.65 -4.05
N ALA A 244 -21.83 26.91 -2.75
CA ALA A 244 -21.51 28.21 -2.19
C ALA A 244 -20.02 28.58 -2.41
N PHE A 245 -19.12 27.61 -2.24
CA PHE A 245 -17.70 27.81 -2.54
C PHE A 245 -17.46 28.08 -4.04
N VAL A 246 -18.06 27.27 -4.92
CA VAL A 246 -17.97 27.46 -6.38
C VAL A 246 -18.50 28.82 -6.81
N GLY A 247 -19.61 29.27 -6.23
CA GLY A 247 -20.16 30.61 -6.48
C GLY A 247 -19.17 31.72 -6.09
N SER A 248 -18.56 31.59 -4.91
CA SER A 248 -17.52 32.54 -4.44
C SER A 248 -16.29 32.52 -5.34
N LEU A 249 -15.84 31.32 -5.73
CA LEU A 249 -14.70 31.10 -6.63
C LEU A 249 -14.91 31.78 -8.00
N LEU A 250 -16.10 31.62 -8.58
CA LEU A 250 -16.46 32.28 -9.84
C LEU A 250 -16.55 33.80 -9.68
N GLY A 251 -17.05 34.29 -8.54
CA GLY A 251 -17.17 35.72 -8.23
C GLY A 251 -15.82 36.45 -8.26
N VAL A 252 -14.74 35.78 -7.84
CA VAL A 252 -13.37 36.31 -7.88
C VAL A 252 -12.63 35.97 -9.19
N GLY A 253 -13.32 35.40 -10.18
CA GLY A 253 -12.72 34.97 -11.45
C GLY A 253 -11.75 33.77 -11.33
N GLY A 254 -11.82 33.04 -10.22
CA GLY A 254 -10.97 31.89 -9.94
C GLY A 254 -11.34 30.67 -10.78
N LYS A 255 -10.32 29.87 -11.12
CA LYS A 255 -10.48 28.63 -11.92
C LYS A 255 -10.07 27.36 -11.18
N LYS A 256 -9.33 27.50 -10.08
CA LYS A 256 -8.81 26.40 -9.27
C LYS A 256 -9.18 26.61 -7.82
N GLY A 257 -9.75 25.58 -7.20
CA GLY A 257 -10.19 25.62 -5.81
C GLY A 257 -9.86 24.31 -5.09
N VAL A 258 -9.55 24.41 -3.81
CA VAL A 258 -9.42 23.26 -2.90
C VAL A 258 -10.37 23.49 -1.73
N PHE A 259 -11.26 22.53 -1.51
CA PHE A 259 -12.13 22.50 -0.33
C PHE A 259 -11.61 21.43 0.63
N ILE A 260 -11.23 21.86 1.84
CA ILE A 260 -10.62 21.01 2.86
C ILE A 260 -11.55 20.96 4.06
N THR A 261 -11.81 19.77 4.58
CA THR A 261 -12.65 19.57 5.76
C THR A 261 -12.08 18.50 6.68
N THR A 262 -12.33 18.61 7.98
CA THR A 262 -12.07 17.54 8.96
C THR A 262 -13.15 16.45 8.96
N SER A 263 -14.22 16.63 8.19
CA SER A 263 -15.32 15.67 8.03
C SER A 263 -15.21 14.93 6.68
N ARG A 264 -16.30 14.28 6.25
CA ARG A 264 -16.44 13.63 4.93
C ARG A 264 -17.32 14.45 3.99
N PHE A 265 -17.20 14.21 2.68
CA PHE A 265 -18.14 14.76 1.69
C PHE A 265 -19.30 13.81 1.43
N SER A 266 -20.49 14.35 1.16
CA SER A 266 -21.60 13.54 0.65
C SER A 266 -21.34 13.09 -0.78
N GLN A 267 -21.93 11.96 -1.19
CA GLN A 267 -21.83 11.50 -2.58
C GLN A 267 -22.30 12.57 -3.58
N SER A 268 -23.38 13.29 -3.25
CA SER A 268 -23.89 14.39 -4.06
C SER A 268 -22.96 15.59 -4.16
N ALA A 269 -22.10 15.83 -3.16
CA ALA A 269 -21.09 16.89 -3.18
C ALA A 269 -19.93 16.50 -4.10
N MET A 270 -19.46 15.25 -3.99
CA MET A 270 -18.38 14.70 -4.85
C MET A 270 -18.81 14.66 -6.31
N THR A 271 -19.98 14.09 -6.62
CA THR A 271 -20.51 14.06 -7.99
C THR A 271 -20.65 15.46 -8.58
N TYR A 272 -21.12 16.44 -7.79
CA TYR A 272 -21.21 17.82 -8.27
C TYR A 272 -19.84 18.42 -8.59
N ALA A 273 -18.81 18.16 -7.77
CA ALA A 273 -17.45 18.64 -8.03
C ALA A 273 -16.85 18.04 -9.31
N ASP A 274 -17.09 16.75 -9.57
CA ASP A 274 -16.60 16.03 -10.76
C ASP A 274 -17.27 16.51 -12.06
N GLU A 275 -18.54 16.94 -11.99
CA GLU A 275 -19.30 17.46 -13.14
C GLU A 275 -18.86 18.86 -13.62
N LEU A 276 -18.04 19.57 -12.84
CA LEU A 276 -17.58 20.92 -13.17
C LEU A 276 -16.54 20.89 -14.31
N GLN A 277 -16.98 21.16 -15.54
CA GLN A 277 -16.09 21.12 -16.72
C GLN A 277 -15.14 22.33 -16.83
N HIS A 278 -15.53 23.49 -16.29
CA HIS A 278 -14.81 24.75 -16.48
C HIS A 278 -13.96 25.17 -15.26
N LEU A 279 -13.99 24.39 -14.19
CA LEU A 279 -13.27 24.64 -12.94
C LEU A 279 -12.49 23.39 -12.55
N LYS A 280 -11.37 23.57 -11.86
CA LYS A 280 -10.64 22.48 -11.21
C LYS A 280 -10.87 22.58 -9.71
N LEU A 281 -11.76 21.75 -9.19
CA LEU A 281 -12.08 21.69 -7.78
C LEU A 281 -11.53 20.38 -7.20
N VAL A 282 -10.74 20.48 -6.14
CA VAL A 282 -10.24 19.32 -5.37
C VAL A 282 -10.91 19.30 -4.01
N LEU A 283 -11.45 18.16 -3.63
CA LEU A 283 -12.04 17.93 -2.31
C LEU A 283 -11.06 17.10 -1.46
N ILE A 284 -10.73 17.59 -0.26
CA ILE A 284 -9.86 16.90 0.70
C ILE A 284 -10.64 16.72 2.00
N ASP A 285 -10.96 15.47 2.33
CA ASP A 285 -11.69 15.12 3.54
C ASP A 285 -10.73 14.85 4.71
N GLY A 286 -11.26 14.55 5.89
CA GLY A 286 -10.46 14.37 7.10
C GLY A 286 -9.44 13.24 6.98
N SER A 287 -9.79 12.14 6.30
CA SER A 287 -8.89 11.00 6.07
C SER A 287 -7.76 11.37 5.11
N ARG A 288 -8.08 12.00 3.98
CA ARG A 288 -7.06 12.43 3.02
C ARG A 288 -6.18 13.54 3.57
N LEU A 289 -6.74 14.44 4.36
CA LEU A 289 -6.02 15.51 5.05
C LEU A 289 -4.91 14.94 5.93
N THR A 290 -5.23 14.00 6.82
CA THR A 290 -4.24 13.45 7.76
C THR A 290 -3.21 12.58 7.07
N GLN A 291 -3.58 11.83 6.03
CA GLN A 291 -2.62 11.14 5.16
C GLN A 291 -1.61 12.11 4.52
N LEU A 292 -2.08 13.22 3.95
CA LEU A 292 -1.20 14.24 3.35
C LEU A 292 -0.30 14.88 4.41
N MET A 293 -0.82 15.13 5.61
CA MET A 293 -0.02 15.65 6.71
C MET A 293 1.10 14.69 7.11
N ILE A 294 0.82 13.40 7.22
CA ILE A 294 1.84 12.38 7.50
C ILE A 294 2.87 12.32 6.37
N GLU A 295 2.42 12.26 5.11
CA GLU A 295 3.27 12.19 3.91
C GLU A 295 4.24 13.38 3.83
N HIS A 296 3.77 14.58 4.18
CA HIS A 296 4.54 15.82 4.11
C HIS A 296 5.14 16.27 5.45
N ASN A 297 5.13 15.40 6.47
CA ASN A 297 5.70 15.66 7.80
C ASN A 297 5.13 16.92 8.51
N VAL A 298 3.82 17.15 8.37
CA VAL A 298 3.11 18.28 9.00
C VAL A 298 2.36 17.77 10.23
N GLY A 299 2.64 18.34 11.40
CA GLY A 299 2.00 17.92 12.64
C GLY A 299 2.45 16.55 13.17
N VAL A 300 3.46 15.94 12.58
CA VAL A 300 4.03 14.65 12.98
C VAL A 300 5.55 14.73 13.11
N VAL A 301 6.14 13.81 13.87
CA VAL A 301 7.59 13.70 14.05
C VAL A 301 8.04 12.25 13.91
N ILE A 302 9.27 12.05 13.42
CA ILE A 302 9.85 10.71 13.31
C ILE A 302 10.29 10.26 14.70
N GLU A 303 9.56 9.30 15.30
CA GLU A 303 9.96 8.68 16.56
C GLU A 303 11.11 7.69 16.37
N LYS A 304 11.00 6.82 15.35
CA LYS A 304 12.00 5.76 15.08
C LYS A 304 12.02 5.37 13.60
N GLN A 305 13.20 5.01 13.11
CA GLN A 305 13.40 4.56 11.73
C GLN A 305 14.07 3.18 11.68
N TYR A 306 13.51 2.26 10.89
CA TYR A 306 14.07 0.94 10.61
C TYR A 306 14.62 0.88 9.17
N THR A 307 15.75 0.19 8.97
CA THR A 307 16.37 0.04 7.63
C THR A 307 16.48 -1.43 7.24
N ILE A 308 15.89 -1.79 6.09
CA ILE A 308 15.99 -3.13 5.53
C ILE A 308 17.22 -3.19 4.60
N LYS A 309 18.10 -4.17 4.83
CA LYS A 309 19.29 -4.41 4.00
C LYS A 309 19.09 -5.62 3.10
N MET A 310 19.66 -5.56 1.90
CA MET A 310 19.73 -6.69 0.97
C MET A 310 21.17 -6.95 0.57
N VAL A 311 21.48 -8.18 0.19
CA VAL A 311 22.80 -8.54 -0.36
C VAL A 311 23.02 -7.77 -1.65
N ASN A 312 24.10 -6.96 -1.72
CA ASN A 312 24.56 -6.38 -2.96
C ASN A 312 25.23 -7.48 -3.80
N ARG A 313 24.51 -7.95 -4.82
CA ARG A 313 24.96 -9.02 -5.71
C ARG A 313 26.14 -8.62 -6.58
N GLU A 314 26.14 -7.39 -7.11
CA GLU A 314 27.23 -6.86 -7.94
C GLU A 314 28.59 -6.90 -7.22
N LYS A 315 28.60 -6.68 -5.90
CA LYS A 315 29.81 -6.79 -5.08
C LYS A 315 30.48 -8.16 -5.15
N PHE A 316 29.71 -9.21 -5.45
CA PHE A 316 30.20 -10.59 -5.58
C PHE A 316 30.34 -11.03 -7.05
N GLY A 317 30.21 -10.11 -8.02
CA GLY A 317 30.40 -10.39 -9.45
C GLY A 317 29.29 -11.23 -10.09
N ILE A 318 28.06 -11.12 -9.56
CA ILE A 318 26.88 -11.91 -9.93
C ILE A 318 25.60 -11.08 -9.93
#